data_AF-A0A3N0Y0M5-F1
#
_entry.id   AF-A0A3N0Y0M5-F1
#
_cell.length_a   1.000
_cell.length_b   1.000
_cell.length_c   1.000
_cell.angle_alpha   90.00
_cell.angle_beta   90.00
_cell.angle_gamma   90.00
#
_symmetry.space_group_name_H-M   'P 1'
#
loop_
_entity.id
_entity.type
_entity.pdbx_description
1 polymer ?
#
loop_
_entity_poly.entity_id
_entity_poly.type
_entity_poly.pdbx_seq_one_letter_code
_entity_poly.pdbx_strand_id
1 'polypeptide(L)'
;MASAGSKRPRDPSAQGLKVKFLINIPLKVNSEDDAQKRCRYLLDALSEGFKEEEIKFIKDKSGKEVLEDIAVVIGMNGKHSPELVQILKKLETFRYDCKIKYSIITYTWGIGGTIAQDATEPPYQHIREHLKNDGATTKLVEGLRGNDRSCLVYFSFVDSDTIRFNFILSEYLQIVKEELKKDSIPPTVMSTGYEFHRGSDYHIASWLDRMVRVAVAEVNPLFVYYPEPNFCVLVPDGLNTIKESFIHKGRRNMESPILITRVKTRANFKAVFSDRNPIIIAIPARFTLSGQGLKTGQSTLDGMNLAKGAYSQGVLTNYQTFNKEGPNESPKKPGITGRNRGFIIQLYNAKNEQELEQLSKKNPFTIDGNDATILVNAIREAREYKNFILEFNEKLPGNN
;
A
#
# COMPACT_ATOMS: atom_id res chain seq x y z
N MET A 1 28.24 41.79 11.89
CA MET A 1 26.91 41.13 11.81
C MET A 1 26.57 40.99 10.34
N ALA A 2 26.70 39.78 9.78
CA ALA A 2 26.42 39.49 8.38
C ALA A 2 25.15 38.64 8.31
N SER A 3 24.19 39.10 7.51
CA SER A 3 22.89 38.45 7.32
C SER A 3 23.06 37.07 6.67
N ALA A 4 22.59 36.03 7.37
CA ALA A 4 22.49 34.69 6.83
C ALA A 4 21.51 34.68 5.64
N GLY A 5 22.07 34.49 4.45
CA GLY A 5 21.30 34.37 3.21
C GLY A 5 20.35 33.17 3.28
N SER A 6 19.07 33.48 3.09
CA SER A 6 18.00 32.52 2.77
C SER A 6 18.42 31.66 1.57
N LYS A 7 18.67 30.36 1.82
CA LYS A 7 18.82 29.38 0.75
C LYS A 7 17.41 29.10 0.19
N ARG A 8 17.10 29.70 -0.95
CA ARG A 8 15.97 29.28 -1.80
C ARG A 8 16.10 27.77 -2.10
N PRO A 9 15.00 27.00 -2.09
CA PRO A 9 15.01 25.63 -2.60
C PRO A 9 15.44 25.67 -4.08
N ARG A 10 16.44 24.87 -4.43
CA ARG A 10 16.90 24.73 -5.83
C ARG A 10 15.91 23.86 -6.59
N ASP A 11 15.64 24.26 -7.82
CA ASP A 11 14.83 23.54 -8.81
C ASP A 11 15.25 22.05 -8.90
N PRO A 12 14.38 21.10 -8.55
CA PRO A 12 14.69 19.66 -8.57
C PRO A 12 14.81 19.07 -9.99
N SER A 13 14.39 19.79 -11.03
CA SER A 13 14.59 19.34 -12.41
C SER A 13 16.04 19.47 -12.90
N ALA A 14 16.88 20.22 -12.17
CA ALA A 14 18.27 20.50 -12.53
C ALA A 14 19.32 19.61 -11.85
N GLN A 15 18.93 18.65 -11.01
CA GLN A 15 19.85 17.76 -10.30
C GLN A 15 19.50 16.31 -10.59
N GLY A 16 20.46 15.52 -11.08
CA GLY A 16 20.32 14.10 -11.40
C GLY A 16 20.00 13.20 -10.20
N LEU A 17 18.85 13.42 -9.57
CA LEU A 17 18.31 12.67 -8.46
C LEU A 17 17.93 11.27 -8.96
N LYS A 18 18.59 10.26 -8.42
CA LYS A 18 18.32 8.87 -8.76
C LYS A 18 17.21 8.32 -7.88
N VAL A 19 16.25 7.64 -8.48
CA VAL A 19 15.15 6.98 -7.78
C VAL A 19 15.21 5.50 -8.09
N LYS A 20 15.23 4.67 -7.04
CA LYS A 20 15.39 3.22 -7.15
C LYS A 20 14.37 2.49 -6.30
N PHE A 21 14.10 1.24 -6.66
CA PHE A 21 13.06 0.43 -6.04
C PHE A 21 13.62 -0.90 -5.50
N LEU A 22 13.33 -1.19 -4.23
CA LEU A 22 13.43 -2.53 -3.68
C LEU A 22 12.03 -3.15 -3.66
N ILE A 23 11.79 -4.17 -4.48
CA ILE A 23 10.52 -4.89 -4.49
C ILE A 23 10.55 -5.97 -3.40
N ASN A 24 9.57 -5.94 -2.50
CA ASN A 24 9.40 -6.91 -1.42
C ASN A 24 8.19 -7.79 -1.70
N ILE A 25 8.44 -9.09 -1.95
CA ILE A 25 7.43 -10.06 -2.37
C ILE A 25 7.39 -11.25 -1.41
N PRO A 26 6.42 -11.34 -0.48
CA PRO A 26 6.18 -12.56 0.27
C PRO A 26 5.51 -13.59 -0.64
N LEU A 27 6.11 -14.77 -0.74
CA LEU A 27 5.65 -15.87 -1.57
C LEU A 27 5.31 -17.08 -0.68
N LYS A 28 4.03 -17.46 -0.64
CA LYS A 28 3.61 -18.70 0.04
C LYS A 28 4.13 -19.92 -0.73
N VAL A 29 4.78 -20.84 -0.03
CA VAL A 29 5.30 -22.09 -0.58
C VAL A 29 4.36 -23.24 -0.24
N ASN A 30 3.79 -23.85 -1.28
CA ASN A 30 3.03 -25.10 -1.15
C ASN A 30 3.84 -26.31 -1.65
N SER A 31 4.71 -26.09 -2.64
CA SER A 31 5.62 -27.07 -3.22
C SER A 31 6.89 -26.39 -3.70
N GLU A 32 7.96 -27.15 -3.91
CA GLU A 32 9.22 -26.64 -4.47
C GLU A 32 9.01 -26.11 -5.90
N ASP A 33 8.37 -26.90 -6.76
CA ASP A 33 8.16 -26.59 -8.17
C ASP A 33 7.31 -25.33 -8.38
N ASP A 34 6.20 -25.18 -7.64
CA ASP A 34 5.33 -24.02 -7.78
C ASP A 34 6.01 -22.74 -7.30
N ALA A 35 6.79 -22.83 -6.21
CA ALA A 35 7.56 -21.71 -5.70
C ALA A 35 8.62 -21.25 -6.70
N GLN A 36 9.35 -22.19 -7.32
CA GLN A 36 10.33 -21.87 -8.36
C GLN A 36 9.66 -21.25 -9.59
N LYS A 37 8.58 -21.86 -10.11
CA LYS A 37 7.84 -21.33 -11.27
C LYS A 37 7.34 -19.91 -11.01
N ARG A 38 6.75 -19.68 -9.83
CA ARG A 38 6.23 -18.36 -9.48
C ARG A 38 7.33 -17.33 -9.28
N CYS A 39 8.45 -17.72 -8.67
CA CYS A 39 9.64 -16.87 -8.53
C CYS A 39 10.18 -16.42 -9.89
N ARG A 40 10.39 -17.36 -10.83
CA ARG A 40 10.85 -17.06 -12.20
C ARG A 40 9.91 -16.09 -12.90
N TYR A 41 8.62 -16.40 -12.89
CA TYR A 41 7.59 -15.55 -13.49
C TYR A 41 7.62 -14.11 -12.95
N LEU A 42 7.69 -13.93 -11.63
CA LEU A 42 7.69 -12.60 -11.03
C LEU A 42 8.95 -11.81 -11.37
N LEU A 43 10.10 -12.47 -11.42
CA LEU A 43 11.37 -11.85 -11.84
C LEU A 43 11.34 -11.45 -13.32
N ASP A 44 10.76 -12.27 -14.19
CA ASP A 44 10.63 -11.95 -15.61
C ASP A 44 9.63 -10.80 -15.83
N ALA A 45 8.45 -10.87 -15.19
CA ALA A 45 7.39 -9.88 -15.32
C ALA A 45 7.78 -8.49 -14.79
N LEU A 46 8.76 -8.40 -13.87
CA LEU A 46 9.26 -7.13 -13.36
C LEU A 46 9.94 -6.26 -14.42
N SER A 47 10.42 -6.86 -15.52
CA SER A 47 10.92 -6.09 -16.66
C SER A 47 9.82 -5.21 -17.29
N GLU A 48 8.55 -5.63 -17.22
CA GLU A 48 7.39 -4.82 -17.63
C GLU A 48 7.06 -3.68 -16.64
N GLY A 49 7.78 -3.60 -15.51
CA GLY A 49 7.61 -2.52 -14.54
C GLY A 49 8.12 -1.17 -15.05
N PHE A 50 9.00 -1.17 -16.06
CA PHE A 50 9.56 0.02 -16.68
C PHE A 50 9.13 0.15 -18.15
N LYS A 51 8.99 1.39 -18.61
CA LYS A 51 8.96 1.73 -20.04
C LYS A 51 10.35 1.55 -20.64
N GLU A 52 10.42 1.17 -21.92
CA GLU A 52 11.68 0.80 -22.59
C GLU A 52 12.77 1.87 -22.48
N GLU A 53 12.39 3.15 -22.61
CA GLU A 53 13.30 4.29 -22.55
C GLU A 53 13.89 4.56 -21.15
N GLU A 54 13.30 3.98 -20.10
CA GLU A 54 13.76 4.12 -18.71
C GLU A 54 14.64 2.94 -18.27
N ILE A 55 14.72 1.87 -19.07
CA ILE A 55 15.52 0.69 -18.75
C ILE A 55 17.01 0.99 -18.88
N LYS A 56 17.74 0.85 -17.77
CA LYS A 56 19.19 1.00 -17.71
C LYS A 56 19.84 -0.24 -17.13
N PHE A 57 20.87 -0.71 -17.82
CA PHE A 57 21.68 -1.85 -17.38
C PHE A 57 23.04 -1.39 -16.90
N ILE A 58 23.53 -2.05 -15.85
CA ILE A 58 24.88 -1.91 -15.31
C ILE A 58 25.51 -3.30 -15.19
N LYS A 59 26.85 -3.34 -15.15
CA LYS A 59 27.57 -4.55 -14.75
C LYS A 59 27.68 -4.61 -13.23
N ASP A 60 27.33 -5.75 -12.64
CA ASP A 60 27.57 -5.99 -11.22
C ASP A 60 29.04 -6.38 -10.95
N LYS A 61 29.35 -6.74 -9.70
CA LYS A 61 30.71 -7.10 -9.28
C LYS A 61 31.25 -8.36 -9.98
N SER A 62 30.39 -9.23 -10.52
CA SER A 62 30.82 -10.41 -11.29
C SER A 62 30.88 -10.14 -12.80
N GLY A 63 30.57 -8.90 -13.22
CA GLY A 63 30.52 -8.51 -14.63
C GLY A 63 29.20 -8.83 -15.31
N LYS A 64 28.20 -9.35 -14.58
CA LYS A 64 26.87 -9.68 -15.11
C LYS A 64 26.06 -8.41 -15.35
N GLU A 65 25.39 -8.36 -16.49
CA GLU A 65 24.47 -7.28 -16.83
C GLU A 65 23.16 -7.40 -16.03
N VAL A 66 22.81 -6.34 -15.30
CA VAL A 66 21.62 -6.27 -14.45
C VAL A 66 21.00 -4.87 -14.48
N LEU A 67 19.70 -4.77 -14.21
CA LEU A 67 18.99 -3.49 -14.11
C LEU A 67 19.58 -2.62 -12.97
N GLU A 68 19.77 -1.33 -13.25
CA GLU A 68 20.39 -0.36 -12.33
C GLU A 68 19.48 0.02 -11.16
N ASP A 69 18.19 0.20 -11.46
CA ASP A 69 17.26 0.95 -10.61
C ASP A 69 16.29 0.06 -9.82
N ILE A 70 16.50 -1.26 -9.86
CA ILE A 70 15.64 -2.23 -9.18
C ILE A 70 16.44 -3.36 -8.53
N ALA A 71 15.99 -3.77 -7.34
CA ALA A 71 16.34 -5.02 -6.71
C ALA A 71 15.10 -5.69 -6.11
N VAL A 72 15.17 -7.00 -5.86
CA VAL A 72 14.01 -7.78 -5.38
C VAL A 72 14.39 -8.63 -4.19
N VAL A 73 13.53 -8.68 -3.18
CA VAL A 73 13.57 -9.69 -2.14
C VAL A 73 12.31 -10.56 -2.20
N ILE A 74 12.52 -11.87 -2.31
CA ILE A 74 11.44 -12.86 -2.35
C ILE A 74 11.45 -13.64 -1.04
N GLY A 75 10.38 -13.46 -0.26
CA GLY A 75 10.18 -14.10 1.03
C GLY A 75 9.41 -15.40 0.93
N MET A 76 10.11 -16.50 0.73
CA MET A 76 9.52 -17.83 0.61
C MET A 76 9.13 -18.36 1.98
N ASN A 77 7.83 -18.55 2.22
CA ASN A 77 7.31 -18.85 3.55
C ASN A 77 6.10 -19.77 3.58
N GLY A 78 5.79 -20.30 4.77
CA GLY A 78 4.57 -21.06 5.05
C GLY A 78 4.47 -21.46 6.52
N LYS A 79 3.35 -22.10 6.88
CA LYS A 79 3.14 -22.62 8.24
C LYS A 79 4.15 -23.72 8.52
N HIS A 80 4.79 -23.66 9.68
CA HIS A 80 5.82 -24.61 10.07
C HIS A 80 5.33 -26.06 9.98
N SER A 81 6.08 -26.87 9.24
CA SER A 81 6.03 -28.33 9.26
C SER A 81 7.44 -28.88 8.91
N PRO A 82 7.80 -30.10 9.34
CA PRO A 82 9.07 -30.71 8.97
C PRO A 82 9.29 -30.79 7.46
N GLU A 83 8.24 -31.09 6.68
CA GLU A 83 8.32 -31.18 5.21
C GLU A 83 8.62 -29.81 4.60
N LEU A 84 7.93 -28.75 5.05
CA LEU A 84 8.14 -27.41 4.54
C LEU A 84 9.55 -26.90 4.83
N VAL A 85 10.10 -27.19 6.01
CA VAL A 85 11.48 -26.81 6.37
C VAL A 85 12.48 -27.41 5.38
N GLN A 86 12.28 -28.67 4.95
CA GLN A 86 13.15 -29.31 3.96
C GLN A 86 13.01 -28.66 2.58
N ILE A 87 11.78 -28.33 2.15
CA ILE A 87 11.53 -27.63 0.88
C ILE A 87 12.21 -26.25 0.89
N LEU A 88 12.04 -25.49 1.96
CA LEU A 88 12.61 -24.16 2.10
C LEU A 88 14.15 -24.19 2.08
N LYS A 89 14.78 -25.17 2.72
CA LYS A 89 16.24 -25.34 2.69
C LYS A 89 16.78 -25.54 1.26
N LYS A 90 16.04 -26.25 0.41
CA LYS A 90 16.40 -26.39 -1.02
C LYS A 90 16.24 -25.05 -1.75
N LEU A 91 15.11 -24.38 -1.53
CA LEU A 91 14.79 -23.10 -2.16
C LEU A 91 15.74 -21.96 -1.78
N GLU A 92 16.36 -21.99 -0.61
CA GLU A 92 17.38 -20.99 -0.20
C GLU A 92 18.57 -20.94 -1.19
N THR A 93 18.92 -22.09 -1.76
CA THR A 93 19.98 -22.23 -2.76
C THR A 93 19.52 -22.05 -4.20
N PHE A 94 18.20 -21.87 -4.43
CA PHE A 94 17.66 -21.69 -5.78
C PHE A 94 18.26 -20.45 -6.45
N ARG A 95 18.69 -20.61 -7.70
CA ARG A 95 19.22 -19.53 -8.54
C ARG A 95 18.49 -19.54 -9.88
N TYR A 96 18.22 -18.35 -10.39
CA TYR A 96 17.57 -18.10 -11.66
C TYR A 96 18.36 -17.03 -12.41
N ASP A 97 18.71 -17.35 -13.66
CA ASP A 97 19.47 -16.42 -14.49
C ASP A 97 18.53 -15.36 -15.07
N CYS A 98 18.46 -14.22 -14.40
CA CYS A 98 17.74 -13.04 -14.86
C CYS A 98 18.60 -11.78 -14.75
N LYS A 99 18.16 -10.70 -15.40
CA LYS A 99 18.83 -9.39 -15.36
C LYS A 99 18.43 -8.54 -14.14
N ILE A 100 17.86 -9.13 -13.10
CA ILE A 100 17.44 -8.41 -11.88
C ILE A 100 18.28 -8.88 -10.70
N LYS A 101 18.79 -7.95 -9.89
CA LYS A 101 19.43 -8.30 -8.62
C LYS A 101 18.35 -8.76 -7.64
N TYR A 102 18.47 -9.98 -7.13
CA TYR A 102 17.49 -10.47 -6.17
C TYR A 102 18.11 -11.31 -5.05
N SER A 103 17.36 -11.49 -3.98
CA SER A 103 17.68 -12.39 -2.88
C SER A 103 16.44 -13.18 -2.46
N ILE A 104 16.65 -14.43 -2.06
CA ILE A 104 15.61 -15.29 -1.50
C ILE A 104 15.86 -15.38 0.00
N ILE A 105 14.80 -15.15 0.78
CA ILE A 105 14.79 -15.34 2.22
C ILE A 105 13.75 -16.39 2.52
N THR A 106 14.15 -17.47 3.19
CA THR A 106 13.27 -18.60 3.54
C THR A 106 13.00 -18.65 5.03
N TYR A 107 11.73 -18.78 5.42
CA TYR A 107 11.34 -18.77 6.83
C TYR A 107 9.98 -19.44 7.04
N THR A 108 9.65 -19.81 8.27
CA THR A 108 8.37 -20.44 8.63
C THR A 108 7.67 -19.68 9.75
N TRP A 109 6.36 -19.86 9.87
CA TRP A 109 5.55 -19.24 10.92
C TRP A 109 4.66 -20.24 11.66
N GLY A 110 4.11 -19.84 12.81
CA GLY A 110 3.33 -20.72 13.69
C GLY A 110 4.22 -21.58 14.59
N ILE A 111 3.64 -22.55 15.30
CA ILE A 111 4.33 -23.34 16.32
C ILE A 111 5.57 -24.02 15.73
N GLY A 112 6.75 -23.77 16.31
CA GLY A 112 8.05 -24.25 15.82
C GLY A 112 8.67 -23.41 14.69
N GLY A 113 7.95 -22.39 14.21
CA GLY A 113 8.39 -21.48 13.16
C GLY A 113 9.46 -20.49 13.60
N THR A 114 10.10 -19.85 12.62
CA THR A 114 11.14 -18.84 12.84
C THR A 114 10.56 -17.47 13.19
N ILE A 115 9.31 -17.18 12.79
CA ILE A 115 8.58 -15.96 13.14
C ILE A 115 7.20 -16.30 13.70
N ALA A 116 6.61 -15.40 14.50
CA ALA A 116 5.22 -15.48 14.95
C ALA A 116 4.79 -16.89 15.40
N GLN A 117 5.46 -17.41 16.43
CA GLN A 117 5.32 -18.81 16.86
C GLN A 117 3.93 -19.18 17.40
N ASP A 118 3.13 -18.18 17.76
CA ASP A 118 1.76 -18.30 18.24
C ASP A 118 0.71 -18.17 17.12
N ALA A 119 1.13 -17.92 15.87
CA ALA A 119 0.21 -17.67 14.76
C ALA A 119 -0.49 -18.95 14.28
N THR A 120 -1.82 -18.91 14.25
CA THR A 120 -2.66 -19.97 13.67
C THR A 120 -2.95 -19.75 12.19
N GLU A 121 -2.97 -18.49 11.77
CA GLU A 121 -3.23 -17.96 10.43
C GLU A 121 -2.00 -17.22 9.90
N PRO A 122 -1.89 -16.98 8.57
CA PRO A 122 -0.78 -16.23 7.99
C PRO A 122 -0.52 -14.89 8.70
N PRO A 123 0.64 -14.70 9.34
CA PRO A 123 0.91 -13.50 10.14
C PRO A 123 1.52 -12.40 9.26
N TYR A 124 0.71 -11.82 8.37
CA TYR A 124 1.17 -10.86 7.35
C TYR A 124 2.13 -9.80 7.89
N GLN A 125 1.78 -9.12 9.00
CA GLN A 125 2.65 -8.09 9.59
C GLN A 125 4.05 -8.62 9.96
N HIS A 126 4.14 -9.83 10.50
CA HIS A 126 5.42 -10.44 10.86
C HIS A 126 6.21 -10.86 9.61
N ILE A 127 5.51 -11.31 8.56
CA ILE A 127 6.11 -11.62 7.26
C ILE A 127 6.76 -10.34 6.69
N ARG A 128 6.03 -9.22 6.60
CA ARG A 128 6.56 -7.95 6.08
C ARG A 128 7.66 -7.38 6.98
N GLU A 129 7.50 -7.46 8.31
CA GLU A 129 8.51 -7.00 9.27
C GLU A 129 9.82 -7.78 9.13
N HIS A 130 9.74 -9.11 9.06
CA HIS A 130 10.89 -9.99 8.93
C HIS A 130 11.66 -9.70 7.64
N LEU A 131 10.96 -9.65 6.50
CA LEU A 131 11.58 -9.35 5.21
C LEU A 131 12.23 -7.98 5.17
N LYS A 132 11.56 -6.95 5.70
CA LYS A 132 12.08 -5.58 5.70
C LYS A 132 13.37 -5.46 6.53
N ASN A 133 13.47 -6.18 7.64
CA ASN A 133 14.59 -6.08 8.57
C ASN A 133 15.72 -7.09 8.29
N ASP A 134 15.54 -7.99 7.32
CA ASP A 134 16.55 -9.01 7.01
C ASP A 134 17.86 -8.41 6.47
N GLY A 135 18.98 -9.08 6.78
CA GLY A 135 20.31 -8.65 6.36
C GLY A 135 20.49 -8.64 4.84
N ALA A 136 19.86 -9.58 4.10
CA ALA A 136 19.89 -9.61 2.64
C ALA A 136 19.17 -8.40 2.05
N THR A 137 17.98 -8.07 2.58
CA THR A 137 17.22 -6.88 2.21
C THR A 137 18.05 -5.60 2.41
N THR A 138 18.68 -5.48 3.58
CA THR A 138 19.52 -4.32 3.93
C THR A 138 20.70 -4.17 2.96
N LYS A 139 21.36 -5.27 2.59
CA LYS A 139 22.47 -5.28 1.61
C LYS A 139 22.01 -4.89 0.20
N LEU A 140 20.81 -5.27 -0.22
CA LEU A 140 20.26 -4.86 -1.52
C LEU A 140 20.02 -3.35 -1.57
N VAL A 141 19.50 -2.75 -0.50
CA VAL A 141 19.30 -1.30 -0.40
C VAL A 141 20.62 -0.55 -0.46
N GLU A 142 21.60 -1.03 0.31
CA GLU A 142 22.97 -0.50 0.27
C GLU A 142 23.55 -0.57 -1.16
N GLY A 143 23.36 -1.70 -1.85
CA GLY A 143 23.80 -1.90 -3.22
C GLY A 143 23.07 -1.01 -4.25
N LEU A 144 21.78 -0.74 -4.05
CA LEU A 144 21.00 0.18 -4.90
C LEU A 144 21.52 1.61 -4.74
N ARG A 145 21.67 2.05 -3.48
CA ARG A 145 22.14 3.40 -3.14
C ARG A 145 23.60 3.62 -3.55
N GLY A 146 24.43 2.60 -3.37
CA GLY A 146 25.88 2.70 -3.61
C GLY A 146 26.51 3.84 -2.82
N ASN A 147 27.33 4.65 -3.48
CA ASN A 147 27.98 5.82 -2.87
C ASN A 147 27.12 7.09 -2.95
N ASP A 148 25.95 7.05 -3.59
CA ASP A 148 25.09 8.21 -3.77
C ASP A 148 24.11 8.35 -2.60
N ARG A 149 24.46 9.22 -1.65
CA ARG A 149 23.61 9.51 -0.49
C ARG A 149 22.32 10.24 -0.84
N SER A 150 22.22 10.84 -2.03
CA SER A 150 21.02 11.54 -2.50
C SER A 150 20.05 10.63 -3.24
N CYS A 151 20.46 9.38 -3.53
CA CYS A 151 19.60 8.40 -4.20
C CYS A 151 18.40 8.04 -3.31
N LEU A 152 17.21 8.34 -3.81
CA LEU A 152 15.95 7.92 -3.19
C LEU A 152 15.77 6.43 -3.44
N VAL A 153 15.51 5.67 -2.37
CA VAL A 153 15.20 4.24 -2.45
C VAL A 153 13.83 4.00 -1.85
N TYR A 154 12.94 3.38 -2.61
CA TYR A 154 11.59 3.02 -2.16
C TYR A 154 11.50 1.52 -1.90
N PHE A 155 10.90 1.12 -0.79
CA PHE A 155 10.40 -0.24 -0.62
C PHE A 155 9.04 -0.32 -1.29
N SER A 156 8.92 -1.14 -2.32
CA SER A 156 7.66 -1.46 -2.98
C SER A 156 7.16 -2.80 -2.44
N PHE A 157 6.14 -2.76 -1.60
CA PHE A 157 5.45 -3.93 -1.10
C PHE A 157 4.47 -4.41 -2.16
N VAL A 158 4.75 -5.59 -2.70
CA VAL A 158 3.98 -6.23 -3.77
C VAL A 158 3.57 -7.62 -3.30
N ASP A 159 2.36 -8.05 -3.61
CA ASP A 159 1.89 -9.39 -3.29
C ASP A 159 2.22 -10.38 -4.42
N SER A 160 2.47 -11.64 -4.03
CA SER A 160 2.88 -12.68 -4.97
C SER A 160 1.79 -13.11 -5.94
N ASP A 161 0.57 -12.56 -5.90
CA ASP A 161 -0.52 -12.80 -6.86
C ASP A 161 -0.54 -11.76 -8.00
N THR A 162 0.44 -10.86 -8.05
CA THR A 162 0.66 -9.93 -9.18
C THR A 162 0.91 -10.67 -10.49
N ILE A 163 0.12 -10.37 -11.52
CA ILE A 163 0.27 -10.96 -12.87
C ILE A 163 0.89 -9.97 -13.87
N ARG A 164 0.72 -8.67 -13.68
CA ARG A 164 1.40 -7.67 -14.53
C ARG A 164 1.82 -6.49 -13.70
N PHE A 165 3.07 -6.07 -13.87
CA PHE A 165 3.58 -4.85 -13.26
C PHE A 165 3.11 -3.60 -14.00
N ASN A 166 2.68 -3.70 -15.26
CA ASN A 166 1.94 -2.65 -15.96
C ASN A 166 2.58 -1.25 -15.85
N PHE A 167 3.91 -1.19 -16.08
CA PHE A 167 4.71 0.03 -16.00
C PHE A 167 4.69 0.73 -14.63
N ILE A 168 4.35 0.02 -13.55
CA ILE A 168 4.14 0.62 -12.22
C ILE A 168 5.37 1.39 -11.71
N LEU A 169 6.58 0.94 -12.02
CA LEU A 169 7.80 1.60 -11.56
C LEU A 169 8.02 2.89 -12.33
N SER A 170 7.73 2.91 -13.64
CA SER A 170 7.66 4.14 -14.44
C SER A 170 6.63 5.13 -13.90
N GLU A 171 5.43 4.66 -13.52
CA GLU A 171 4.43 5.55 -12.93
C GLU A 171 4.89 6.13 -11.60
N TYR A 172 5.54 5.34 -10.75
CA TYR A 172 6.14 5.85 -9.51
C TYR A 172 7.27 6.85 -9.76
N LEU A 173 8.11 6.62 -10.77
CA LEU A 173 9.12 7.60 -11.17
C LEU A 173 8.47 8.93 -11.56
N GLN A 174 7.35 8.91 -12.30
CA GLN A 174 6.65 10.12 -12.68
C GLN A 174 5.99 10.82 -11.49
N ILE A 175 5.35 10.07 -10.57
CA ILE A 175 4.81 10.64 -9.33
C ILE A 175 5.91 11.35 -8.55
N VAL A 176 7.08 10.71 -8.37
CA VAL A 176 8.21 11.34 -7.64
C VAL A 176 8.66 12.62 -8.35
N LYS A 177 8.83 12.60 -9.68
CA LYS A 177 9.21 13.79 -10.46
C LYS A 177 8.20 14.93 -10.31
N GLU A 178 6.90 14.62 -10.37
CA GLU A 178 5.83 15.62 -10.26
C GLU A 178 5.76 16.21 -8.85
N GLU A 179 5.84 15.39 -7.81
CA GLU A 179 5.80 15.89 -6.44
C GLU A 179 7.03 16.72 -6.10
N LEU A 180 8.22 16.33 -6.56
CA LEU A 180 9.43 17.13 -6.40
C LEU A 180 9.30 18.49 -7.09
N LYS A 181 8.71 18.57 -8.28
CA LYS A 181 8.50 19.86 -8.97
C LYS A 181 7.59 20.82 -8.20
N LYS A 182 6.65 20.30 -7.39
CA LYS A 182 5.69 21.13 -6.64
C LYS A 182 6.36 21.85 -5.46
N ASP A 183 7.13 21.13 -4.65
CA ASP A 183 7.64 21.65 -3.36
C ASP A 183 9.01 21.10 -2.96
N SER A 184 9.70 20.37 -3.85
CA SER A 184 10.97 19.68 -3.59
C SER A 184 10.90 18.59 -2.50
N ILE A 185 9.70 18.13 -2.14
CA ILE A 185 9.49 17.05 -1.18
C ILE A 185 9.06 15.78 -1.93
N PRO A 186 9.85 14.70 -1.90
CA PRO A 186 9.46 13.45 -2.52
C PRO A 186 8.31 12.81 -1.72
N PRO A 187 7.43 12.01 -2.37
CA PRO A 187 6.40 11.27 -1.66
C PRO A 187 7.08 10.32 -0.66
N THR A 188 6.67 10.37 0.60
CA THR A 188 7.10 9.41 1.61
C THR A 188 6.39 8.08 1.42
N VAL A 189 5.11 8.13 1.04
CA VAL A 189 4.31 6.96 0.69
C VAL A 189 3.55 7.20 -0.60
N MET A 190 3.45 6.17 -1.44
CA MET A 190 2.68 6.25 -2.67
C MET A 190 2.05 4.91 -3.05
N SER A 191 0.92 4.96 -3.74
CA SER A 191 0.25 3.81 -4.35
C SER A 191 -0.53 4.27 -5.58
N THR A 192 -0.72 3.37 -6.54
CA THR A 192 -1.70 3.54 -7.63
C THR A 192 -2.83 2.51 -7.54
N GLY A 193 -2.86 1.71 -6.48
CA GLY A 193 -3.84 0.63 -6.29
C GLY A 193 -3.56 -0.61 -7.14
N TYR A 194 -4.59 -1.44 -7.31
CA TYR A 194 -4.56 -2.64 -8.15
C TYR A 194 -5.86 -2.73 -8.96
N GLU A 195 -5.82 -3.51 -10.03
CA GLU A 195 -6.99 -3.92 -10.80
C GLU A 195 -6.94 -5.41 -11.13
N PHE A 196 -8.07 -5.96 -11.58
CA PHE A 196 -8.08 -7.26 -12.27
C PHE A 196 -7.95 -7.08 -13.78
N HIS A 197 -7.51 -8.16 -14.43
CA HIS A 197 -7.37 -8.24 -15.87
C HIS A 197 -8.67 -7.81 -16.60
N ARG A 198 -8.56 -7.03 -17.68
CA ARG A 198 -9.70 -6.47 -18.44
C ARG A 198 -10.75 -7.49 -18.89
N GLY A 199 -10.31 -8.69 -19.26
CA GLY A 199 -11.18 -9.81 -19.64
C GLY A 199 -11.89 -10.52 -18.48
N SER A 200 -11.79 -10.03 -17.24
CA SER A 200 -12.49 -10.58 -16.08
C SER A 200 -13.81 -9.86 -15.82
N ASP A 201 -14.84 -10.59 -15.41
CA ASP A 201 -16.10 -10.03 -14.89
C ASP A 201 -15.91 -9.07 -13.70
N TYR A 202 -14.76 -9.16 -13.02
CA TYR A 202 -14.43 -8.34 -11.86
C TYR A 202 -13.74 -7.02 -12.23
N HIS A 203 -13.30 -6.86 -13.49
CA HIS A 203 -12.47 -5.72 -13.91
C HIS A 203 -13.13 -4.38 -13.60
N ILE A 204 -14.36 -4.16 -14.09
CA ILE A 204 -15.09 -2.91 -13.91
C ILE A 204 -15.26 -2.59 -12.42
N ALA A 205 -15.62 -3.58 -11.61
CA ALA A 205 -15.79 -3.40 -10.17
C ALA A 205 -14.48 -3.05 -9.45
N SER A 206 -13.33 -3.61 -9.89
CA SER A 206 -12.01 -3.25 -9.35
C SER A 206 -11.53 -1.87 -9.80
N TRP A 207 -11.78 -1.50 -11.05
CA TRP A 207 -11.47 -0.17 -11.58
C TRP A 207 -12.24 0.89 -10.80
N LEU A 208 -13.56 0.69 -10.60
CA LEU A 208 -14.41 1.56 -9.80
C LEU A 208 -13.96 1.67 -8.34
N ASP A 209 -13.63 0.55 -7.68
CA ASP A 209 -13.09 0.58 -6.33
C ASP A 209 -11.84 1.46 -6.24
N ARG A 210 -10.95 1.37 -7.23
CA ARG A 210 -9.76 2.21 -7.30
C ARG A 210 -10.10 3.67 -7.59
N MET A 211 -11.07 3.97 -8.45
CA MET A 211 -11.48 5.36 -8.72
C MET A 211 -12.08 6.05 -7.50
N VAL A 212 -12.84 5.33 -6.67
CA VAL A 212 -13.29 5.86 -5.37
C VAL A 212 -12.10 6.25 -4.49
N ARG A 213 -11.05 5.43 -4.46
CA ARG A 213 -9.82 5.76 -3.72
C ARG A 213 -9.11 6.99 -4.27
N VAL A 214 -9.00 7.11 -5.59
CA VAL A 214 -8.42 8.28 -6.26
C VAL A 214 -9.16 9.55 -5.84
N ALA A 215 -10.48 9.57 -5.99
CA ALA A 215 -11.29 10.74 -5.68
C ALA A 215 -11.19 11.15 -4.20
N VAL A 216 -11.22 10.18 -3.30
CA VAL A 216 -11.00 10.44 -1.85
C VAL A 216 -9.60 11.00 -1.60
N ALA A 217 -8.57 10.48 -2.30
CA ALA A 217 -7.20 10.92 -2.12
C ALA A 217 -6.90 12.31 -2.67
N GLU A 218 -7.61 12.76 -3.70
CA GLU A 218 -7.53 14.14 -4.20
C GLU A 218 -7.90 15.14 -3.12
N VAL A 219 -8.88 14.79 -2.27
CA VAL A 219 -9.28 15.62 -1.13
C VAL A 219 -8.30 15.44 0.03
N ASN A 220 -8.01 14.20 0.44
CA ASN A 220 -6.93 13.91 1.39
C ASN A 220 -6.40 12.48 1.23
N PRO A 221 -5.12 12.28 0.88
CA PRO A 221 -4.54 10.95 0.63
C PRO A 221 -4.57 10.05 1.88
N LEU A 222 -4.61 10.61 3.09
CA LEU A 222 -4.66 9.84 4.33
C LEU A 222 -6.07 9.32 4.67
N PHE A 223 -7.10 9.65 3.89
CA PHE A 223 -8.41 9.01 4.04
C PHE A 223 -8.53 7.67 3.29
N VAL A 224 -7.48 7.28 2.57
CA VAL A 224 -7.50 6.09 1.74
C VAL A 224 -6.76 4.94 2.42
N TYR A 225 -7.30 3.73 2.24
CA TYR A 225 -6.56 2.51 2.51
C TYR A 225 -5.63 2.21 1.34
N TYR A 226 -4.33 2.14 1.59
CA TYR A 226 -3.31 1.81 0.59
C TYR A 226 -3.23 0.29 0.46
N PRO A 227 -3.63 -0.32 -0.67
CA PRO A 227 -3.66 -1.77 -0.76
C PRO A 227 -2.23 -2.34 -0.83
N GLU A 228 -1.96 -3.34 0.01
CA GLU A 228 -0.67 -4.03 0.08
C GLU A 228 -0.21 -4.80 -1.17
N PRO A 229 -1.05 -5.18 -2.15
CA PRO A 229 -0.50 -5.65 -3.41
C PRO A 229 0.33 -4.57 -4.14
N ASN A 230 0.16 -3.27 -3.82
CA ASN A 230 0.90 -2.18 -4.45
C ASN A 230 1.07 -0.97 -3.52
N PHE A 231 2.11 -0.97 -2.70
CA PHE A 231 2.37 0.12 -1.74
C PHE A 231 3.85 0.44 -1.65
N CYS A 232 4.23 1.70 -1.88
CA CYS A 232 5.62 2.15 -1.80
C CYS A 232 5.88 3.06 -0.60
N VAL A 233 7.03 2.88 0.05
CA VAL A 233 7.48 3.69 1.18
C VAL A 233 8.94 4.10 0.99
N LEU A 234 9.24 5.39 1.13
CA LEU A 234 10.59 5.92 1.05
C LEU A 234 11.44 5.42 2.22
N VAL A 235 12.61 4.88 1.92
CA VAL A 235 13.63 4.55 2.91
C VAL A 235 14.25 5.86 3.41
N PRO A 236 14.30 6.10 4.73
CA PRO A 236 14.92 7.32 5.27
C PRO A 236 16.39 7.49 4.86
N ASP A 237 16.82 8.74 4.79
CA ASP A 237 18.20 9.10 4.48
C ASP A 237 19.18 8.44 5.45
N GLY A 238 20.27 7.90 4.89
CA GLY A 238 21.31 7.23 5.66
C GLY A 238 20.93 5.85 6.22
N LEU A 239 19.68 5.41 6.09
CA LEU A 239 19.23 4.07 6.51
C LEU A 239 19.12 3.12 5.33
N ASN A 240 19.34 1.83 5.58
CA ASN A 240 19.21 0.78 4.57
C ASN A 240 17.92 -0.03 4.73
N THR A 241 16.98 0.47 5.53
CA THR A 241 15.65 -0.10 5.74
C THR A 241 14.69 0.95 6.29
N ILE A 242 13.40 0.63 6.33
CA ILE A 242 12.38 1.43 7.01
C ILE A 242 12.38 1.04 8.50
N LYS A 243 12.68 2.00 9.38
CA LYS A 243 12.79 1.76 10.83
C LYS A 243 11.44 1.52 11.51
N GLU A 244 10.37 2.10 10.96
CA GLU A 244 9.02 1.96 11.47
C GLU A 244 8.52 0.53 11.24
N SER A 245 7.87 -0.04 12.25
CA SER A 245 7.46 -1.45 12.22
C SER A 245 6.05 -1.64 11.63
N PHE A 246 5.78 -2.81 11.08
CA PHE A 246 4.44 -3.29 10.72
C PHE A 246 3.68 -3.89 11.91
N ILE A 247 4.37 -4.25 13.00
CA ILE A 247 3.79 -4.96 14.14
C ILE A 247 2.98 -4.01 15.00
N HIS A 248 1.69 -4.32 15.24
CA HIS A 248 0.87 -3.58 16.21
C HIS A 248 0.15 -4.50 17.19
N LYS A 249 0.31 -4.23 18.48
CA LYS A 249 -0.37 -4.96 19.55
C LYS A 249 -1.88 -4.71 19.47
N GLY A 250 -2.65 -5.73 19.08
CA GLY A 250 -4.12 -5.68 19.03
C GLY A 250 -4.73 -5.45 17.64
N ARG A 251 -3.93 -5.21 16.59
CA ARG A 251 -4.41 -5.26 15.19
C ARG A 251 -3.55 -6.25 14.43
N ARG A 252 -4.15 -7.32 13.90
CA ARG A 252 -3.45 -8.38 13.15
C ARG A 252 -3.43 -8.18 11.63
N ASN A 253 -4.33 -7.33 11.12
CA ASN A 253 -4.49 -6.99 9.71
C ASN A 253 -4.25 -5.48 9.51
N MET A 254 -4.23 -5.00 8.26
CA MET A 254 -4.00 -3.59 7.89
C MET A 254 -2.53 -3.19 8.04
N GLU A 255 -1.66 -3.77 7.24
CA GLU A 255 -0.22 -3.55 7.33
C GLU A 255 0.13 -2.12 6.88
N SER A 256 -0.42 -1.68 5.74
CA SER A 256 -0.14 -0.35 5.22
C SER A 256 -0.63 0.75 6.17
N PRO A 257 -1.82 0.68 6.79
CA PRO A 257 -2.23 1.75 7.70
C PRO A 257 -1.41 1.77 8.99
N ILE A 258 -1.01 0.61 9.51
CA ILE A 258 -0.11 0.57 10.67
C ILE A 258 1.21 1.26 10.33
N LEU A 259 1.80 0.96 9.17
CA LEU A 259 3.05 1.59 8.78
C LEU A 259 2.86 3.09 8.53
N ILE A 260 1.82 3.51 7.82
CA ILE A 260 1.50 4.91 7.51
C ILE A 260 1.31 5.74 8.79
N THR A 261 0.60 5.23 9.80
CA THR A 261 0.44 5.94 11.09
C THR A 261 1.77 6.27 11.78
N ARG A 262 2.83 5.52 11.47
CA ARG A 262 4.17 5.72 12.01
C ARG A 262 5.01 6.61 11.10
N VAL A 263 5.05 6.33 9.79
CA VAL A 263 5.85 7.11 8.84
C VAL A 263 5.30 8.52 8.65
N LYS A 264 4.01 8.77 8.93
CA LYS A 264 3.44 10.13 8.89
C LYS A 264 4.01 11.09 9.93
N THR A 265 4.72 10.57 10.93
CA THR A 265 5.40 11.38 11.93
C THR A 265 6.77 11.88 11.47
N ARG A 266 7.24 11.46 10.28
CA ARG A 266 8.49 11.95 9.69
C ARG A 266 8.36 13.42 9.28
N ALA A 267 9.47 14.15 9.34
CA ALA A 267 9.56 15.47 8.74
C ALA A 267 9.29 15.37 7.22
N ASN A 268 8.61 16.38 6.66
CA ASN A 268 8.25 16.44 5.25
C ASN A 268 7.46 15.21 4.76
N PHE A 269 6.62 14.65 5.63
CA PHE A 269 5.76 13.54 5.23
C PHE A 269 4.84 13.95 4.08
N LYS A 270 4.78 13.09 3.07
CA LYS A 270 3.91 13.28 1.92
C LYS A 270 3.32 11.95 1.47
N ALA A 271 2.01 11.90 1.33
CA ALA A 271 1.28 10.74 0.85
C ALA A 271 0.67 11.03 -0.52
N VAL A 272 0.74 10.06 -1.42
CA VAL A 272 0.12 10.17 -2.75
C VAL A 272 -0.66 8.89 -3.04
N PHE A 273 -1.88 9.02 -3.54
CA PHE A 273 -2.59 7.92 -4.18
C PHE A 273 -3.04 8.43 -5.54
N SER A 274 -2.56 7.82 -6.63
CA SER A 274 -2.72 8.36 -7.98
C SER A 274 -3.59 7.45 -8.84
N ASP A 275 -4.27 8.07 -9.81
CA ASP A 275 -5.06 7.46 -10.87
C ASP A 275 -4.26 6.75 -11.97
N ARG A 276 -2.93 6.92 -11.96
CA ARG A 276 -1.96 6.26 -12.84
C ARG A 276 -2.11 4.74 -12.87
N ASN A 277 -1.39 4.12 -13.82
CA ASN A 277 -1.49 2.69 -14.05
C ASN A 277 -1.31 1.87 -12.75
N PRO A 278 -2.28 1.02 -12.41
CA PRO A 278 -2.17 0.10 -11.29
C PRO A 278 -1.41 -1.15 -11.73
N ILE A 279 -0.95 -1.94 -10.77
CA ILE A 279 -0.60 -3.33 -11.07
C ILE A 279 -1.87 -4.14 -11.37
N ILE A 280 -1.70 -5.24 -12.08
CA ILE A 280 -2.77 -6.21 -12.31
C ILE A 280 -2.50 -7.45 -11.47
N ILE A 281 -3.50 -7.87 -10.69
CA ILE A 281 -3.41 -9.07 -9.83
C ILE A 281 -4.35 -10.18 -10.32
N ALA A 282 -4.00 -11.43 -10.00
CA ALA A 282 -4.94 -12.54 -10.12
C ALA A 282 -6.09 -12.33 -9.13
N ILE A 283 -7.30 -12.76 -9.50
CA ILE A 283 -8.48 -12.65 -8.64
C ILE A 283 -8.31 -13.61 -7.46
N PRO A 284 -8.15 -13.12 -6.23
CA PRO A 284 -8.05 -14.00 -5.08
C PRO A 284 -9.39 -14.65 -4.79
N ALA A 285 -9.38 -15.92 -4.38
CA ALA A 285 -10.59 -16.69 -4.09
C ALA A 285 -11.55 -16.05 -3.06
N ARG A 286 -11.04 -15.13 -2.24
CA ARG A 286 -11.82 -14.39 -1.23
C ARG A 286 -12.62 -13.21 -1.81
N PHE A 287 -12.47 -12.90 -3.09
CA PHE A 287 -13.14 -11.78 -3.75
C PHE A 287 -14.36 -12.28 -4.50
N THR A 288 -15.49 -11.59 -4.32
CA THR A 288 -16.77 -11.91 -4.97
C THR A 288 -17.43 -10.65 -5.52
N LEU A 289 -18.37 -10.82 -6.44
CA LEU A 289 -19.24 -9.74 -6.90
C LEU A 289 -20.59 -9.77 -6.17
N SER A 290 -21.21 -8.61 -6.05
CA SER A 290 -22.57 -8.41 -5.56
C SER A 290 -23.24 -7.30 -6.35
N GLY A 291 -24.56 -7.09 -6.19
CA GLY A 291 -25.26 -5.95 -6.83
C GLY A 291 -24.69 -4.57 -6.46
N GLN A 292 -23.87 -4.48 -5.41
CA GLN A 292 -23.17 -3.27 -4.96
C GLN A 292 -21.71 -3.20 -5.45
N GLY A 293 -21.30 -4.10 -6.35
CA GLY A 293 -19.95 -4.18 -6.90
C GLY A 293 -19.04 -5.19 -6.19
N LEU A 294 -17.75 -4.87 -6.14
CA LEU A 294 -16.69 -5.74 -5.65
C LEU A 294 -16.79 -5.91 -4.12
N LYS A 295 -16.95 -7.16 -3.66
CA LYS A 295 -16.99 -7.51 -2.24
C LYS A 295 -15.67 -8.13 -1.80
N THR A 296 -14.92 -7.38 -1.00
CA THR A 296 -13.69 -7.84 -0.35
C THR A 296 -13.59 -7.27 1.06
N GLY A 297 -12.62 -7.73 1.85
CA GLY A 297 -12.32 -7.13 3.15
C GLY A 297 -11.72 -5.71 3.08
N GLN A 298 -11.47 -5.19 1.88
CA GLN A 298 -10.78 -3.92 1.64
C GLN A 298 -11.49 -2.99 0.65
N SER A 299 -12.51 -3.47 -0.08
CA SER A 299 -13.24 -2.70 -1.10
C SER A 299 -13.92 -1.47 -0.49
N THR A 300 -13.55 -0.29 -0.96
CA THR A 300 -14.13 1.02 -0.63
C THR A 300 -15.51 1.26 -1.25
N LEU A 301 -15.98 0.37 -2.14
CA LEU A 301 -17.38 0.37 -2.55
C LEU A 301 -18.33 0.03 -1.38
N ASP A 302 -17.83 -0.73 -0.39
CA ASP A 302 -18.50 -0.94 0.89
C ASP A 302 -18.24 0.24 1.84
N GLY A 303 -19.31 0.90 2.30
CA GLY A 303 -19.21 2.06 3.18
C GLY A 303 -18.48 1.79 4.49
N MET A 304 -18.56 0.56 5.02
CA MET A 304 -17.85 0.18 6.25
C MET A 304 -16.32 0.13 6.01
N ASN A 305 -15.88 -0.41 4.89
CA ASN A 305 -14.47 -0.45 4.52
C ASN A 305 -13.92 0.93 4.13
N LEU A 306 -14.71 1.76 3.44
CA LEU A 306 -14.36 3.16 3.22
C LEU A 306 -14.18 3.90 4.56
N ALA A 307 -15.11 3.72 5.50
CA ALA A 307 -15.01 4.30 6.84
C ALA A 307 -13.81 3.77 7.63
N LYS A 308 -13.46 2.48 7.48
CA LYS A 308 -12.22 1.93 8.04
C LYS A 308 -11.01 2.61 7.42
N GLY A 309 -10.95 2.77 6.10
CA GLY A 309 -9.87 3.43 5.37
C GLY A 309 -9.64 4.84 5.89
N ALA A 310 -10.69 5.67 5.88
CA ALA A 310 -10.66 7.06 6.34
C ALA A 310 -10.16 7.23 7.78
N TYR A 311 -10.50 6.28 8.63
CA TYR A 311 -10.12 6.30 10.04
C TYR A 311 -8.75 5.64 10.32
N SER A 312 -8.30 4.75 9.44
CA SER A 312 -7.20 3.81 9.75
C SER A 312 -5.85 4.48 9.91
N GLN A 313 -5.64 5.61 9.23
CA GLN A 313 -4.41 6.38 9.27
C GLN A 313 -4.31 7.32 10.47
N GLY A 314 -5.35 7.39 11.31
CA GLY A 314 -5.34 8.15 12.57
C GLY A 314 -5.18 9.66 12.37
N VAL A 315 -5.68 10.21 11.27
CA VAL A 315 -5.74 11.66 11.02
C VAL A 315 -7.01 12.29 11.58
N LEU A 316 -8.09 11.50 11.69
CA LEU A 316 -9.35 11.92 12.29
C LEU A 316 -9.27 11.77 13.81
N THR A 317 -9.53 12.86 14.53
CA THR A 317 -9.72 12.85 15.98
C THR A 317 -11.13 13.35 16.33
N ASN A 318 -11.70 12.92 17.45
CA ASN A 318 -13.06 13.34 17.82
C ASN A 318 -13.02 14.61 18.68
N TYR A 319 -14.02 15.48 18.55
CA TYR A 319 -14.16 16.66 19.43
C TYR A 319 -14.20 16.28 20.92
N GLN A 320 -14.80 15.13 21.23
CA GLN A 320 -14.87 14.61 22.59
C GLN A 320 -14.40 13.15 22.60
N THR A 321 -13.35 12.88 23.37
CA THR A 321 -13.26 11.57 24.04
C THR A 321 -14.31 11.62 25.14
N PHE A 322 -15.42 10.89 24.97
CA PHE A 322 -16.43 10.81 26.01
C PHE A 322 -15.83 10.15 27.26
N ASN A 323 -15.43 10.98 28.22
CA ASN A 323 -15.24 10.56 29.59
C ASN A 323 -16.62 10.26 30.19
N LYS A 324 -16.72 9.21 31.01
CA LYS A 324 -17.96 8.85 31.73
C LYS A 324 -18.55 10.09 32.40
N GLU A 325 -19.80 10.44 32.08
CA GLU A 325 -20.49 11.58 32.69
C GLU A 325 -21.14 11.23 34.03
N GLY A 326 -21.11 9.95 34.47
CA GLY A 326 -21.65 9.59 35.78
C GLY A 326 -21.29 8.18 36.27
N PRO A 327 -21.44 7.91 37.58
CA PRO A 327 -21.09 6.64 38.22
C PRO A 327 -21.99 5.46 37.86
N ASN A 328 -23.17 5.71 37.26
CA ASN A 328 -24.21 4.70 37.01
C ASN A 328 -24.51 4.41 35.53
N GLU A 329 -23.71 4.93 34.58
CA GLU A 329 -23.89 4.56 33.17
C GLU A 329 -23.27 3.18 32.88
N SER A 330 -24.03 2.32 32.20
CA SER A 330 -23.59 0.98 31.81
C SER A 330 -22.31 1.05 30.96
N PRO A 331 -21.25 0.27 31.26
CA PRO A 331 -19.93 0.37 30.62
C PRO A 331 -19.88 -0.04 29.14
N LYS A 332 -21.02 -0.30 28.50
CA LYS A 332 -21.12 -0.76 27.10
C LYS A 332 -22.05 0.12 26.26
N LYS A 333 -21.73 1.41 26.11
CA LYS A 333 -22.13 2.13 24.89
C LYS A 333 -21.27 1.61 23.73
N PRO A 334 -21.82 1.32 22.53
CA PRO A 334 -21.03 0.92 21.37
C PRO A 334 -19.84 1.86 21.22
N GLY A 335 -18.63 1.31 21.24
CA GLY A 335 -17.39 2.09 21.37
C GLY A 335 -17.34 3.20 20.32
N ILE A 336 -16.82 4.38 20.70
CA ILE A 336 -16.71 5.61 19.89
C ILE A 336 -16.38 5.31 18.41
N THR A 337 -15.46 4.37 18.16
CA THR A 337 -15.11 3.85 16.84
C THR A 337 -16.29 3.40 15.96
N GLY A 338 -17.29 2.72 16.53
CA GLY A 338 -18.48 2.25 15.81
C GLY A 338 -19.41 3.39 15.41
N ARG A 339 -19.64 4.37 16.29
CA ARG A 339 -20.44 5.57 15.98
C ARG A 339 -19.75 6.46 14.93
N ASN A 340 -18.44 6.61 15.05
CA ASN A 340 -17.60 7.37 14.13
C ASN A 340 -17.63 6.79 12.71
N ARG A 341 -17.48 5.47 12.59
CA ARG A 341 -17.63 4.79 11.30
C ARG A 341 -19.06 4.92 10.79
N GLY A 342 -20.05 4.83 11.69
CA GLY A 342 -21.46 5.05 11.37
C GLY A 342 -21.73 6.40 10.71
N PHE A 343 -21.11 7.48 11.18
CA PHE A 343 -21.21 8.80 10.54
C PHE A 343 -20.70 8.79 9.10
N ILE A 344 -19.50 8.25 8.85
CA ILE A 344 -18.93 8.16 7.50
C ILE A 344 -19.81 7.29 6.59
N ILE A 345 -20.30 6.15 7.11
CA ILE A 345 -21.22 5.27 6.39
C ILE A 345 -22.52 5.99 6.03
N GLN A 346 -23.07 6.78 6.94
CA GLN A 346 -24.30 7.56 6.71
C GLN A 346 -24.09 8.61 5.63
N LEU A 347 -22.98 9.36 5.66
CA LEU A 347 -22.65 10.32 4.60
C LEU A 347 -22.52 9.63 3.24
N TYR A 348 -21.79 8.51 3.18
CA TYR A 348 -21.56 7.76 1.94
C TYR A 348 -22.84 7.11 1.38
N ASN A 349 -23.82 6.84 2.24
CA ASN A 349 -25.12 6.26 1.88
C ASN A 349 -26.26 7.29 1.82
N ALA A 350 -25.97 8.58 1.96
CA ALA A 350 -26.99 9.62 1.86
C ALA A 350 -27.71 9.54 0.50
N LYS A 351 -29.03 9.63 0.50
CA LYS A 351 -29.85 9.43 -0.72
C LYS A 351 -29.70 10.58 -1.69
N ASN A 352 -29.51 11.79 -1.18
CA ASN A 352 -29.37 13.01 -1.98
C ASN A 352 -28.48 14.04 -1.27
N GLU A 353 -28.15 15.13 -1.96
CA GLU A 353 -27.29 16.18 -1.44
C GLU A 353 -27.90 16.88 -0.22
N GLN A 354 -29.23 17.05 -0.18
CA GLN A 354 -29.90 17.65 0.97
C GLN A 354 -29.71 16.81 2.25
N GLU A 355 -29.83 15.49 2.16
CA GLU A 355 -29.56 14.58 3.27
C GLU A 355 -28.09 14.62 3.68
N LEU A 356 -27.18 14.63 2.71
CA LEU A 356 -25.73 14.76 2.96
C LEU A 356 -25.41 16.05 3.73
N GLU A 357 -26.00 17.18 3.35
CA GLU A 357 -25.80 18.48 4.02
C GLU A 357 -26.41 18.55 5.42
N GLN A 358 -27.48 17.79 5.70
CA GLN A 358 -28.01 17.71 7.06
C GLN A 358 -27.19 16.78 7.95
N LEU A 359 -26.63 15.72 7.37
CA LEU A 359 -25.70 14.83 8.06
C LEU A 359 -24.36 15.53 8.31
N SER A 360 -23.82 16.31 7.38
CA SER A 360 -22.51 16.98 7.48
C SER A 360 -22.40 17.89 8.70
N LYS A 361 -23.51 18.56 9.08
CA LYS A 361 -23.60 19.41 10.28
C LYS A 361 -23.37 18.65 11.59
N LYS A 362 -23.48 17.32 11.59
CA LYS A 362 -23.23 16.45 12.74
C LYS A 362 -21.80 15.90 12.78
N ASN A 363 -20.89 16.47 11.98
CA ASN A 363 -19.50 16.01 11.90
C ASN A 363 -18.89 15.89 13.31
N PRO A 364 -18.47 14.67 13.72
CA PRO A 364 -17.88 14.45 15.04
C PRO A 364 -16.35 14.58 15.04
N PHE A 365 -15.73 14.90 13.90
CA PHE A 365 -14.28 14.87 13.72
C PHE A 365 -13.64 16.24 13.58
N THR A 366 -12.42 16.33 14.09
CA THR A 366 -11.45 17.39 13.82
C THR A 366 -10.21 16.85 13.12
N ILE A 367 -9.57 17.73 12.35
CA ILE A 367 -8.26 17.53 11.71
C ILE A 367 -7.46 18.79 11.96
N ASP A 368 -6.29 18.64 12.59
CA ASP A 368 -5.37 19.73 12.91
C ASP A 368 -6.07 20.92 13.64
N GLY A 369 -7.02 20.60 14.51
CA GLY A 369 -7.76 21.58 15.31
C GLY A 369 -8.94 22.25 14.60
N ASN A 370 -9.19 21.94 13.32
CA ASN A 370 -10.35 22.44 12.57
C ASN A 370 -11.39 21.34 12.36
N ASP A 371 -12.64 21.75 12.15
CA ASP A 371 -13.70 20.83 11.74
C ASP A 371 -13.28 20.05 10.50
N ALA A 372 -13.50 18.73 10.51
CA ALA A 372 -13.11 17.86 9.41
C ALA A 372 -14.01 18.01 8.15
N THR A 373 -14.26 19.22 7.68
CA THR A 373 -15.02 19.51 6.45
C THR A 373 -14.40 18.84 5.23
N ILE A 374 -13.07 18.72 5.21
CA ILE A 374 -12.31 17.98 4.19
C ILE A 374 -12.69 16.48 4.15
N LEU A 375 -13.07 15.87 5.28
CA LEU A 375 -13.62 14.50 5.28
C LEU A 375 -14.96 14.46 4.57
N VAL A 376 -15.88 15.37 4.91
CA VAL A 376 -17.21 15.43 4.28
C VAL A 376 -17.07 15.58 2.76
N ASN A 377 -16.18 16.45 2.30
CA ASN A 377 -15.90 16.63 0.88
C ASN A 377 -15.38 15.35 0.23
N ALA A 378 -14.43 14.65 0.88
CA ALA A 378 -13.91 13.38 0.37
C ALA A 378 -15.01 12.30 0.25
N ILE A 379 -15.93 12.24 1.22
CA ILE A 379 -17.06 11.30 1.19
C ILE A 379 -18.08 11.69 0.10
N ARG A 380 -18.30 12.98 -0.12
CA ARG A 380 -19.16 13.49 -1.20
C ARG A 380 -18.63 13.02 -2.56
N GLU A 381 -17.34 13.22 -2.83
CA GLU A 381 -16.70 12.75 -4.08
C GLU A 381 -16.84 11.22 -4.24
N ALA A 382 -16.52 10.44 -3.20
CA ALA A 382 -16.68 8.98 -3.23
C ALA A 382 -18.11 8.53 -3.57
N ARG A 383 -19.12 9.24 -3.03
CA ARG A 383 -20.53 8.92 -3.21
C ARG A 383 -20.97 9.09 -4.66
N GLU A 384 -20.45 10.07 -5.39
CA GLU A 384 -20.80 10.28 -6.81
C GLU A 384 -20.37 9.08 -7.67
N TYR A 385 -19.17 8.54 -7.44
CA TYR A 385 -18.73 7.30 -8.11
C TYR A 385 -19.61 6.11 -7.76
N LYS A 386 -20.02 5.95 -6.50
CA LYS A 386 -20.94 4.88 -6.12
C LYS A 386 -22.31 5.01 -6.81
N ASN A 387 -22.86 6.21 -6.85
CA ASN A 387 -24.15 6.45 -7.51
C ASN A 387 -24.09 6.12 -8.99
N PHE A 388 -22.99 6.49 -9.66
CA PHE A 388 -22.74 6.09 -11.05
C PHE A 388 -22.81 4.57 -11.25
N ILE A 389 -22.29 3.76 -10.32
CA ILE A 389 -22.37 2.29 -10.40
C ILE A 389 -23.80 1.78 -10.32
N LEU A 390 -24.57 2.30 -9.37
CA LEU A 390 -25.96 1.89 -9.18
C LEU A 390 -26.78 2.21 -10.43
N GLU A 391 -26.63 3.43 -10.97
CA GLU A 391 -27.28 3.83 -12.22
C GLU A 391 -26.82 3.02 -13.43
N PHE A 392 -25.51 2.74 -13.53
CA PHE A 392 -24.95 1.96 -14.64
C PHE A 392 -25.49 0.52 -14.62
N ASN A 393 -25.52 -0.12 -13.44
CA ASN A 393 -26.04 -1.47 -13.27
C ASN A 393 -27.55 -1.58 -13.56
N GLU A 394 -28.33 -0.56 -13.21
CA GLU A 394 -29.76 -0.49 -13.53
C GLU A 394 -30.02 -0.34 -15.03
N LYS A 395 -29.10 0.30 -15.77
CA LYS A 395 -29.21 0.55 -17.21
C LYS A 395 -28.65 -0.59 -18.08
N LEU A 396 -28.01 -1.61 -17.50
CA LEU A 396 -27.53 -2.77 -18.25
C LEU A 396 -28.71 -3.70 -18.63
N PRO A 397 -28.89 -4.05 -19.92
CA PRO A 397 -29.94 -4.97 -20.34
C PRO A 397 -29.67 -6.36 -19.76
N GLY A 398 -30.56 -6.83 -18.86
CA GLY A 398 -30.51 -8.17 -18.29
C GLY A 398 -30.76 -8.32 -16.77
N ASN A 399 -31.01 -7.22 -16.04
CA ASN A 399 -31.31 -7.25 -14.59
C ASN A 399 -32.79 -7.01 -14.22
N ASN A 400 -33.73 -7.24 -15.14
CA ASN A 400 -35.17 -7.34 -14.86
C ASN A 400 -35.66 -8.78 -14.98
#